data_AF-A0A8J3G2I4-F1
#
_entry.id   AF-A0A8J3G2I4-F1
#
_cell.length_a   1.000
_cell.length_b   1.000
_cell.length_c   1.000
_cell.angle_alpha   90.00
_cell.angle_beta   90.00
_cell.angle_gamma   90.00
#
_symmetry.space_group_name_H-M   'P 1'
#
loop_
_entity.id
_entity.type
_entity.pdbx_description
1 polymer ?
#
loop_
_entity_poly.entity_id
_entity_poly.type
_entity_poly.pdbx_seq_one_letter_code
_entity_poly.pdbx_strand_id
1 'polypeptide(L)'
;MKQFLMTAAALLLPTAALADIEVRTLTPASLTAEQSETCVTMMSGFPDDSPESRYVFFRLSQELAKDVTPELSQLMTDFMIDNETRRLPADWPMLDVIEDIADPVLRQAAPTQTVASMAHIAYFNALCGPFVQGQVDSLFAFNPALADTDIMIREDALYLRQILAEALDRLGASDTMAAQAYALSLVIERDDIEYIGFEDEIGELETLYMGDLDTKLSRSNDAVNEGMNVESFQDAVALANDMNDQAREQAQKERLYSLVRILGGIG
;
A
#
# COMPACT_ATOMS: atom_id res chain seq x y z
N MET A 1 -48.11 61.94 27.55
CA MET A 1 -46.82 62.62 27.30
C MET A 1 -45.93 62.34 28.50
N LYS A 2 -44.71 61.79 28.28
CA LYS A 2 -43.65 61.28 29.20
C LYS A 2 -43.44 59.76 29.05
N GLN A 3 -42.50 59.33 28.20
CA GLN A 3 -41.05 59.08 28.46
C GLN A 3 -40.84 57.83 29.34
N PHE A 4 -40.52 56.66 28.76
CA PHE A 4 -39.16 56.12 28.48
C PHE A 4 -38.25 56.06 29.73
N LEU A 5 -38.02 54.88 30.31
CA LEU A 5 -36.79 54.07 30.14
C LEU A 5 -36.60 52.97 31.20
N MET A 6 -36.39 51.75 30.67
CA MET A 6 -35.48 50.67 31.08
C MET A 6 -35.41 50.22 32.54
N THR A 7 -36.03 49.06 32.78
CA THR A 7 -35.61 48.09 33.79
C THR A 7 -34.73 47.05 33.09
N ALA A 8 -33.42 47.05 33.36
CA ALA A 8 -32.55 45.97 32.93
C ALA A 8 -32.65 44.84 33.97
N ALA A 9 -33.40 43.79 33.65
CA ALA A 9 -33.39 42.56 34.40
C ALA A 9 -32.10 41.79 34.09
N ALA A 10 -31.30 41.53 35.12
CA ALA A 10 -30.15 40.65 35.04
C ALA A 10 -30.63 39.21 34.79
N LEU A 11 -30.45 38.73 33.56
CA LEU A 11 -30.56 37.31 33.23
C LEU A 11 -29.25 36.63 33.62
N LEU A 12 -29.31 35.83 34.69
CA LEU A 12 -28.33 34.82 35.05
C LEU A 12 -28.32 33.75 33.97
N LEU A 13 -27.31 33.76 33.10
CA LEU A 13 -26.95 32.62 32.24
C LEU A 13 -26.02 31.69 33.04
N PRO A 14 -26.21 30.36 32.99
CA PRO A 14 -25.22 29.43 33.51
C PRO A 14 -23.99 29.51 32.60
N THR A 15 -22.84 29.83 33.19
CA THR A 15 -21.52 29.65 32.59
C THR A 15 -21.28 28.16 32.39
N ALA A 16 -21.68 27.64 31.24
CA ALA A 16 -21.14 26.40 30.72
C ALA A 16 -19.64 26.63 30.49
N ALA A 17 -18.82 25.90 31.23
CA ALA A 17 -17.40 25.78 30.99
C ALA A 17 -17.21 25.16 29.60
N LEU A 18 -16.94 26.00 28.61
CA LEU A 18 -16.32 25.58 27.37
C LEU A 18 -14.89 25.19 27.74
N ALA A 19 -14.66 23.88 27.92
CA ALA A 19 -13.32 23.35 27.92
C ALA A 19 -12.71 23.63 26.53
N ASP A 20 -11.57 24.32 26.53
CA ASP A 20 -10.76 24.56 25.35
C ASP A 20 -10.50 23.25 24.60
N ILE A 21 -11.13 23.10 23.43
CA ILE A 21 -10.64 22.18 22.40
C ILE A 21 -9.53 22.94 21.68
N GLU A 22 -8.32 22.89 22.24
CA GLU A 22 -7.11 23.29 21.52
C GLU A 22 -6.89 22.28 20.39
N VAL A 23 -7.36 22.63 19.18
CA VAL A 23 -6.88 22.00 17.95
C VAL A 23 -5.43 22.45 17.76
N ARG A 24 -4.51 21.74 18.42
CA ARG A 24 -3.08 21.92 18.28
C ARG A 24 -2.69 21.47 16.86
N THR A 25 -2.28 22.42 16.04
CA THR A 25 -1.51 22.12 14.83
C THR A 25 -0.21 21.45 15.26
N LEU A 26 -0.14 20.12 15.08
CA LEU A 26 1.01 19.29 15.43
C LEU A 26 2.16 19.56 14.44
N THR A 27 3.01 20.54 14.74
CA THR A 27 4.46 20.35 14.52
C THR A 27 4.91 19.14 15.35
N PRO A 28 5.99 18.42 14.98
CA PRO A 28 6.50 17.32 15.80
C PRO A 28 7.00 17.89 17.12
N ALA A 29 6.09 18.03 18.08
CA ALA A 29 6.39 18.42 19.43
C ALA A 29 7.16 17.27 20.04
N SER A 30 8.37 17.57 20.55
CA SER A 30 9.09 16.64 21.39
C SER A 30 8.16 16.22 22.54
N LEU A 31 7.85 14.92 22.63
CA LEU A 31 7.08 14.38 23.75
C LEU A 31 7.75 14.77 25.08
N THR A 32 6.96 15.06 26.11
CA THR A 32 7.52 15.23 27.45
C THR A 32 8.11 13.89 27.94
N ALA A 33 9.00 13.92 28.92
CA ALA A 33 9.58 12.69 29.48
C ALA A 33 8.50 11.72 30.00
N GLU A 34 7.47 12.26 30.65
CA GLU A 34 6.30 11.50 31.14
C GLU A 34 5.48 10.87 30.00
N GLN A 35 5.27 11.61 28.90
CA GLN A 35 4.58 11.07 27.73
C GLN A 35 5.40 10.00 27.03
N SER A 36 6.73 10.17 26.98
CA SER A 36 7.65 9.16 26.44
C SER A 36 7.61 7.87 27.27
N GLU A 37 7.68 7.97 28.60
CA GLU A 37 7.55 6.83 29.51
C GLU A 37 6.19 6.13 29.37
N THR A 38 5.12 6.91 29.20
CA THR A 38 3.76 6.38 28.98
C THR A 38 3.69 5.59 27.67
N CYS A 39 4.18 6.16 26.56
CA CYS A 39 4.21 5.46 25.27
C CYS A 39 5.03 4.17 25.36
N VAL A 40 6.23 4.22 25.95
CA VAL A 40 7.09 3.04 26.17
C VAL A 40 6.37 1.98 27.00
N THR A 41 5.66 2.37 28.06
CA THR A 41 4.92 1.45 28.93
C THR A 41 3.79 0.76 28.17
N MET A 42 3.00 1.50 27.39
CA MET A 42 1.92 0.94 26.56
C MET A 42 2.45 -0.03 25.49
N MET A 43 3.72 0.09 25.10
CA MET A 43 4.38 -0.81 24.12
C MET A 43 5.25 -1.89 24.79
N SER A 44 5.28 -1.98 26.12
CA SER A 44 6.21 -2.86 26.84
C SER A 44 5.93 -4.37 26.66
N GLY A 45 4.75 -4.73 26.16
CA GLY A 45 4.34 -6.11 25.89
C GLY A 45 4.69 -6.60 24.48
N PHE A 46 5.91 -6.38 23.97
CA PHE A 46 6.27 -6.90 22.65
C PHE A 46 6.22 -8.44 22.65
N PRO A 47 5.61 -9.06 21.61
CA PRO A 47 5.54 -10.51 21.51
C PRO A 47 6.93 -11.15 21.32
N ASP A 48 7.86 -10.43 20.67
CA ASP A 48 9.28 -10.78 20.60
C ASP A 48 10.16 -9.54 20.33
N ASP A 49 11.49 -9.71 20.46
CA ASP A 49 12.47 -8.64 20.26
C ASP A 49 12.98 -8.50 18.80
N SER A 50 12.39 -9.22 17.85
CA SER A 50 12.83 -9.16 16.44
C SER A 50 12.46 -7.82 15.80
N PRO A 51 13.32 -7.27 14.92
CA PRO A 51 12.99 -6.08 14.13
C PRO A 51 11.69 -6.23 13.33
N GLU A 52 11.43 -7.44 12.81
CA GLU A 52 10.25 -7.78 12.02
C GLU A 52 8.97 -7.66 12.83
N SER A 53 8.87 -8.34 13.97
CA SER A 53 7.65 -8.30 14.80
C SER A 53 7.42 -6.92 15.39
N ARG A 54 8.48 -6.18 15.73
CA ARG A 54 8.37 -4.78 16.17
C ARG A 54 7.81 -3.88 15.06
N TYR A 55 8.30 -4.06 13.84
CA TYR A 55 7.81 -3.31 12.68
C TYR A 55 6.31 -3.59 12.44
N VAL A 56 5.93 -4.87 12.39
CA VAL A 56 4.54 -5.31 12.24
C VAL A 56 3.66 -4.69 13.32
N PHE A 57 4.07 -4.79 14.59
CA PHE A 57 3.32 -4.24 15.71
C PHE A 57 3.11 -2.72 15.59
N PHE A 58 4.18 -1.96 15.32
CA PHE A 58 4.08 -0.51 15.20
C PHE A 58 3.20 -0.08 14.01
N ARG A 59 3.44 -0.66 12.84
CA ARG A 59 2.62 -0.38 11.64
C ARG A 59 1.17 -0.77 11.86
N LEU A 60 0.91 -1.97 12.41
CA LEU A 60 -0.45 -2.42 12.72
C LEU A 60 -1.16 -1.45 13.65
N SER A 61 -0.49 -0.98 14.72
CA SER A 61 -1.08 0.00 15.63
C SER A 61 -1.48 1.31 14.92
N GLN A 62 -0.68 1.79 13.98
CA GLN A 62 -0.99 2.97 13.17
C GLN A 62 -2.16 2.72 12.21
N GLU A 63 -2.12 1.61 11.48
CA GLU A 63 -3.15 1.25 10.51
C GLU A 63 -4.51 0.99 11.20
N LEU A 64 -4.53 0.50 12.43
CA LEU A 64 -5.77 0.31 13.22
C LEU A 64 -6.45 1.63 13.61
N ALA A 65 -5.67 2.68 13.87
CA ALA A 65 -6.21 4.02 14.18
C ALA A 65 -6.49 4.86 12.94
N LYS A 66 -6.16 4.36 11.75
CA LYS A 66 -6.40 5.06 10.48
C LYS A 66 -7.90 5.35 10.31
N ASP A 67 -8.19 6.55 9.82
CA ASP A 67 -9.53 7.09 9.59
C ASP A 67 -10.42 7.21 10.85
N VAL A 68 -9.85 7.09 12.06
CA VAL A 68 -10.56 7.44 13.28
C VAL A 68 -10.62 8.95 13.41
N THR A 69 -11.75 9.54 13.04
CA THR A 69 -11.98 10.98 13.15
C THR A 69 -12.33 11.39 14.59
N PRO A 70 -12.24 12.69 14.94
CA PRO A 70 -12.71 13.18 16.24
C PRO A 70 -14.19 12.84 16.51
N GLU A 71 -15.04 12.88 15.49
CA GLU A 71 -16.46 12.54 15.60
C GLU A 71 -16.65 11.05 15.89
N LEU A 72 -15.87 10.17 15.25
CA LEU A 72 -15.90 8.74 15.54
C LEU A 72 -15.36 8.44 16.94
N SER A 73 -14.30 9.12 17.36
CA SER A 73 -13.75 8.98 18.71
C SER A 73 -14.75 9.42 19.79
N GLN A 74 -15.48 10.50 19.52
CA GLN A 74 -16.56 10.95 20.40
C GLN A 74 -17.70 9.93 20.42
N LEU A 75 -18.13 9.41 19.27
CA LEU A 75 -19.15 8.36 19.17
C LEU A 75 -18.78 7.14 20.03
N MET A 76 -17.55 6.64 19.92
CA MET A 76 -17.07 5.52 20.73
C MET A 76 -17.10 5.86 22.23
N THR A 77 -16.74 7.09 22.60
CA THR A 77 -16.82 7.56 24.00
C THR A 77 -18.25 7.59 24.52
N ASP A 78 -19.19 8.12 23.74
CA ASP A 78 -20.59 8.22 24.13
C ASP A 78 -21.18 6.82 24.35
N PHE A 79 -20.88 5.86 23.47
CA PHE A 79 -21.32 4.48 23.63
C PHE A 79 -20.74 3.79 24.87
N MET A 80 -19.47 4.04 25.19
CA MET A 80 -18.87 3.52 26.43
C MET A 80 -19.61 4.07 27.66
N ILE A 81 -19.92 5.36 27.67
CA ILE A 81 -20.65 6.01 28.78
C ILE A 81 -22.06 5.44 28.89
N ASP A 82 -22.81 5.38 27.79
CA ASP A 82 -24.21 4.94 27.77
C ASP A 82 -24.38 3.46 28.15
N ASN A 83 -23.37 2.63 27.90
CA ASN A 83 -23.36 1.21 28.24
C ASN A 83 -22.58 0.88 29.53
N GLU A 84 -22.27 1.89 30.35
CA GLU A 84 -21.53 1.75 31.61
C GLU A 84 -20.18 0.99 31.46
N THR A 85 -19.63 0.99 30.25
CA THR A 85 -18.36 0.33 29.94
C THR A 85 -17.24 1.30 30.25
N ARG A 86 -16.32 0.89 31.11
CA ARG A 86 -15.20 1.76 31.51
C ARG A 86 -14.17 1.82 30.39
N ARG A 87 -13.58 2.99 30.21
CA ARG A 87 -12.34 3.14 29.44
C ARG A 87 -11.28 2.21 30.03
N LEU A 88 -10.49 1.60 29.15
CA LEU A 88 -9.31 0.87 29.56
C LEU A 88 -8.35 1.81 30.31
N PRO A 89 -7.62 1.31 31.32
CA PRO A 89 -6.51 2.01 31.94
C PRO A 89 -5.55 2.57 30.88
N ALA A 90 -5.06 3.80 31.09
CA ALA A 90 -4.19 4.45 30.13
C ALA A 90 -2.91 3.65 29.89
N ASP A 91 -2.38 2.99 30.91
CA ASP A 91 -1.17 2.16 30.84
C ASP A 91 -1.41 0.73 30.33
N TRP A 92 -2.63 0.41 29.86
CA TRP A 92 -2.92 -0.93 29.35
C TRP A 92 -2.06 -1.26 28.11
N PRO A 93 -1.37 -2.43 28.09
CA PRO A 93 -0.50 -2.80 26.98
C PRO A 93 -1.25 -2.92 25.66
N MET A 94 -0.70 -2.32 24.61
CA MET A 94 -1.31 -2.30 23.28
C MET A 94 -1.45 -3.70 22.67
N LEU A 95 -0.57 -4.65 23.01
CA LEU A 95 -0.69 -6.04 22.57
C LEU A 95 -1.99 -6.66 23.11
N ASP A 96 -2.22 -6.55 24.42
CA ASP A 96 -3.44 -7.07 25.07
C ASP A 96 -4.71 -6.43 24.47
N VAL A 97 -4.66 -5.14 24.12
CA VAL A 97 -5.79 -4.45 23.46
C VAL A 97 -6.09 -5.03 22.08
N ILE A 98 -5.05 -5.32 21.29
CA ILE A 98 -5.20 -5.94 19.97
C ILE A 98 -5.72 -7.37 20.11
N GLU A 99 -5.23 -8.13 21.08
CA GLU A 99 -5.72 -9.48 21.39
C GLU A 99 -7.19 -9.48 21.80
N ASP A 100 -7.62 -8.52 22.62
CA ASP A 100 -9.03 -8.36 23.03
C ASP A 100 -9.95 -8.10 21.82
N ILE A 101 -9.51 -7.27 20.86
CA ILE A 101 -10.26 -7.05 19.62
C ILE A 101 -10.27 -8.33 18.79
N ALA A 102 -9.15 -9.05 18.79
CA ALA A 102 -8.99 -10.28 18.03
C ALA A 102 -9.78 -11.47 18.62
N ASP A 103 -10.19 -11.42 19.89
CA ASP A 103 -10.88 -12.54 20.56
C ASP A 103 -12.32 -12.76 20.02
N PRO A 104 -12.60 -13.89 19.36
CA PRO A 104 -13.92 -14.16 18.79
C PRO A 104 -15.04 -14.26 19.82
N VAL A 105 -14.73 -14.61 21.09
CA VAL A 105 -15.70 -14.66 22.18
C VAL A 105 -16.09 -13.25 22.59
N LEU A 106 -15.11 -12.36 22.78
CA LEU A 106 -15.38 -10.95 23.15
C LEU A 106 -16.15 -10.24 22.04
N ARG A 107 -15.80 -10.47 20.76
CA ARG A 107 -16.54 -9.91 19.62
C ARG A 107 -18.02 -10.31 19.59
N GLN A 108 -18.35 -11.52 20.03
CA GLN A 108 -19.74 -11.98 20.06
C GLN A 108 -20.49 -11.54 21.31
N ALA A 109 -19.83 -11.61 22.46
CA ALA A 109 -20.49 -11.44 23.76
C ALA A 109 -20.43 -10.01 24.31
N ALA A 110 -19.47 -9.19 23.88
CA ALA A 110 -19.16 -7.89 24.47
C ALA A 110 -18.75 -6.84 23.41
N PRO A 111 -19.65 -6.42 22.50
CA PRO A 111 -19.33 -5.42 21.48
C PRO A 111 -18.86 -4.07 22.08
N THR A 112 -19.30 -3.73 23.30
CA THR A 112 -18.84 -2.52 24.00
C THR A 112 -17.37 -2.59 24.42
N GLN A 113 -16.85 -3.80 24.72
CA GLN A 113 -15.43 -3.99 25.00
C GLN A 113 -14.59 -3.77 23.74
N THR A 114 -15.03 -4.28 22.58
CA THR A 114 -14.36 -4.01 21.30
C THR A 114 -14.30 -2.51 21.00
N VAL A 115 -15.39 -1.77 21.23
CA VAL A 115 -15.40 -0.31 21.08
C VAL A 115 -14.42 0.36 22.05
N ALA A 116 -14.35 -0.09 23.30
CA ALA A 116 -13.41 0.44 24.30
C ALA A 116 -11.95 0.18 23.91
N SER A 117 -11.63 -1.03 23.43
CA SER A 117 -10.30 -1.39 22.94
C SER A 117 -9.91 -0.53 21.72
N MET A 118 -10.80 -0.36 20.75
CA MET A 118 -10.53 0.48 19.58
C MET A 118 -10.39 1.96 19.93
N ALA A 119 -11.17 2.46 20.89
CA ALA A 119 -11.01 3.82 21.41
C ALA A 119 -9.65 4.01 22.09
N HIS A 120 -9.14 2.98 22.79
CA HIS A 120 -7.79 2.99 23.35
C HIS A 120 -6.71 3.04 22.28
N ILE A 121 -6.86 2.27 21.19
CA ILE A 121 -5.94 2.34 20.03
C ILE A 121 -5.91 3.74 19.42
N ALA A 122 -7.08 4.37 19.25
CA ALA A 122 -7.18 5.72 18.73
C ALA A 122 -6.49 6.75 19.66
N TYR A 123 -6.70 6.63 20.97
CA TYR A 123 -6.04 7.46 21.97
C TYR A 123 -4.52 7.27 21.96
N PHE A 124 -4.06 6.03 21.92
CA PHE A 124 -2.64 5.69 21.83
C PHE A 124 -2.00 6.33 20.60
N ASN A 125 -2.62 6.23 19.42
CA ASN A 125 -2.06 6.83 18.21
C ASN A 125 -2.10 8.36 18.22
N ALA A 126 -3.12 8.97 18.81
CA ALA A 126 -3.17 10.42 18.97
C ALA A 126 -2.02 10.93 19.89
N LEU A 127 -1.66 10.16 20.91
CA LEU A 127 -0.60 10.53 21.86
C LEU A 127 0.81 10.14 21.38
N CYS A 128 0.97 8.90 20.93
CA CYS A 128 2.24 8.24 20.67
C CYS A 128 2.57 8.11 19.17
N GLY A 129 1.66 8.49 18.27
CA GLY A 129 1.83 8.37 16.82
C GLY A 129 3.17 8.89 16.28
N PRO A 130 3.64 10.10 16.67
CA PRO A 130 4.95 10.60 16.24
C PRO A 130 6.13 9.75 16.72
N PHE A 131 6.04 9.18 17.92
CA PHE A 131 7.06 8.29 18.45
C PHE A 131 7.07 6.96 17.68
N VAL A 132 5.89 6.37 17.48
CA VAL A 132 5.71 5.13 16.72
C VAL A 132 6.22 5.29 15.29
N GLN A 133 5.91 6.43 14.64
CA GLN A 133 6.44 6.74 13.31
C GLN A 133 7.96 6.79 13.30
N GLY A 134 8.58 7.42 14.30
CA GLY A 134 10.04 7.44 14.43
C GLY A 134 10.64 6.04 14.59
N GLN A 135 9.97 5.13 15.29
CA GLN A 135 10.41 3.73 15.38
C GLN A 135 10.27 3.00 14.05
N VAL A 136 9.16 3.17 13.35
CA VAL A 136 8.92 2.63 12.00
C VAL A 136 9.99 3.11 11.02
N ASP A 137 10.23 4.41 10.97
CA ASP A 137 11.24 5.02 10.09
C ASP A 137 12.65 4.50 10.40
N SER A 138 12.97 4.33 11.69
CA SER A 138 14.25 3.77 12.13
C SER A 138 14.42 2.31 11.72
N LEU A 139 13.37 1.50 11.85
CA LEU A 139 13.39 0.08 11.46
C LEU A 139 13.49 -0.06 9.94
N PHE A 140 12.74 0.75 9.20
CA PHE A 140 12.80 0.78 7.75
C PHE A 140 14.17 1.24 7.24
N ALA A 141 14.79 2.23 7.88
CA ALA A 141 16.16 2.65 7.57
C ALA A 141 17.21 1.55 7.84
N PHE A 142 16.94 0.67 8.82
CA PHE A 142 17.80 -0.48 9.12
C PHE A 142 17.60 -1.63 8.12
N ASN A 143 16.35 -1.97 7.81
CA ASN A 143 15.99 -3.02 6.85
C ASN A 143 14.78 -2.57 5.99
N PRO A 144 15.02 -2.12 4.74
CA PRO A 144 13.94 -1.70 3.85
C PRO A 144 12.97 -2.82 3.45
N ALA A 145 13.41 -4.09 3.47
CA ALA A 145 12.57 -5.23 3.11
C ALA A 145 11.43 -5.48 4.13
N LEU A 146 11.43 -4.79 5.27
CA LEU A 146 10.31 -4.83 6.20
C LEU A 146 9.01 -4.32 5.57
N ALA A 147 9.10 -3.37 4.63
CA ALA A 147 7.93 -2.85 3.92
C ALA A 147 7.25 -3.87 3.00
N ASP A 148 7.91 -4.99 2.67
CA ASP A 148 7.30 -6.08 1.90
C ASP A 148 6.10 -6.69 2.65
N THR A 149 6.00 -6.47 3.97
CA THR A 149 4.89 -6.93 4.80
C THR A 149 3.75 -5.91 4.95
N ASP A 150 3.88 -4.69 4.41
CA ASP A 150 2.90 -3.62 4.62
C ASP A 150 1.50 -3.99 4.11
N ILE A 151 1.39 -4.71 2.99
CA ILE A 151 0.09 -5.14 2.45
C ILE A 151 -0.62 -6.07 3.44
N MET A 152 0.08 -7.09 3.96
CA MET A 152 -0.46 -8.02 4.96
C MET A 152 -0.87 -7.28 6.25
N ILE A 153 -0.05 -6.33 6.71
CA ILE A 153 -0.37 -5.52 7.89
C ILE A 153 -1.65 -4.69 7.67
N ARG A 154 -1.81 -4.11 6.48
CA ARG A 154 -3.02 -3.34 6.12
C ARG A 154 -4.26 -4.23 6.02
N GLU A 155 -4.12 -5.45 5.50
CA GLU A 155 -5.20 -6.44 5.48
C GLU A 155 -5.65 -6.84 6.89
N ASP A 156 -4.70 -7.18 7.76
CA ASP A 156 -4.97 -7.51 9.16
C ASP A 156 -5.62 -6.34 9.90
N ALA A 157 -5.11 -5.11 9.68
CA ALA A 157 -5.69 -3.90 10.24
C ALA A 157 -7.12 -3.68 9.73
N LEU A 158 -7.35 -3.84 8.42
CA LEU A 158 -8.67 -3.71 7.81
C LEU A 158 -9.65 -4.69 8.43
N TYR A 159 -9.25 -5.96 8.59
CA TYR A 159 -10.08 -6.97 9.25
C TYR A 159 -10.46 -6.55 10.67
N LEU A 160 -9.49 -6.12 11.48
CA LEU A 160 -9.76 -5.70 12.85
C LEU A 160 -10.63 -4.44 12.93
N ARG A 161 -10.44 -3.50 12.00
CA ARG A 161 -11.27 -2.30 11.87
C ARG A 161 -12.71 -2.61 11.43
N GLN A 162 -12.93 -3.63 10.60
CA GLN A 162 -14.28 -4.10 10.26
C GLN A 162 -15.04 -4.62 11.49
N ILE A 163 -14.34 -5.21 12.46
CA ILE A 163 -14.95 -5.63 13.73
C ILE A 163 -15.47 -4.41 14.50
N LEU A 164 -14.76 -3.28 14.48
CA LEU A 164 -15.29 -2.04 15.09
C LEU A 164 -16.59 -1.62 14.41
N ALA A 165 -16.63 -1.62 13.07
CA ALA A 165 -17.84 -1.26 12.33
C ALA A 165 -19.01 -2.20 12.68
N GLU A 166 -18.76 -3.49 12.80
CA GLU A 166 -19.77 -4.48 13.24
C GLU A 166 -20.20 -4.25 14.69
N ALA A 167 -19.26 -3.98 15.60
CA ALA A 167 -19.57 -3.70 17.00
C ALA A 167 -20.43 -2.43 17.14
N LEU A 168 -20.10 -1.38 16.39
CA LEU A 168 -20.88 -0.15 16.31
C LEU A 168 -22.28 -0.41 15.75
N ASP A 169 -22.43 -1.21 14.69
CA ASP A 169 -23.73 -1.59 14.14
C ASP A 169 -24.58 -2.36 15.16
N ARG A 170 -24.00 -3.35 15.86
CA ARG A 170 -24.69 -4.11 16.92
C ARG A 170 -25.14 -3.24 18.09
N LEU A 171 -24.42 -2.15 18.36
CA LEU A 171 -24.78 -1.15 19.37
C LEU A 171 -25.78 -0.11 18.85
N GLY A 172 -26.20 -0.19 17.58
CA GLY A 172 -27.18 0.71 16.97
C GLY A 172 -26.59 2.03 16.48
N ALA A 173 -25.28 2.10 16.26
CA ALA A 173 -24.59 3.31 15.82
C ALA A 173 -24.56 3.51 14.28
N SER A 174 -25.04 2.53 13.51
CA SER A 174 -24.86 2.47 12.05
C SER A 174 -25.53 3.60 11.27
N ASP A 175 -26.55 4.24 11.85
CA ASP A 175 -27.22 5.40 11.24
C ASP A 175 -26.52 6.74 11.52
N THR A 176 -25.48 6.74 12.36
CA THR A 176 -24.71 7.97 12.62
C THR A 176 -23.80 8.30 11.46
N MET A 177 -23.66 9.60 11.15
CA MET A 177 -22.79 10.05 10.06
C MET A 177 -21.33 9.60 10.26
N ALA A 178 -20.84 9.57 11.51
CA ALA A 178 -19.48 9.14 11.83
C ALA A 178 -19.27 7.63 11.55
N ALA A 179 -20.21 6.78 11.95
CA ALA A 179 -20.14 5.35 11.65
C ALA A 179 -20.24 5.07 10.14
N GLN A 180 -21.09 5.81 9.41
CA GLN A 180 -21.21 5.68 7.95
C GLN A 180 -19.94 6.12 7.22
N ALA A 181 -19.34 7.24 7.64
CA ALA A 181 -18.07 7.71 7.09
C ALA A 181 -16.95 6.70 7.34
N TYR A 182 -16.90 6.10 8.53
CA TYR A 182 -15.95 5.04 8.85
C TYR A 182 -16.19 3.78 8.00
N ALA A 183 -17.44 3.33 7.87
CA ALA A 183 -17.75 2.18 7.02
C ALA A 183 -17.35 2.41 5.55
N LEU A 184 -17.54 3.63 5.04
CA LEU A 184 -17.08 4.00 3.70
C LEU A 184 -15.55 3.97 3.57
N SER A 185 -14.80 4.44 4.57
CA SER A 185 -13.34 4.39 4.52
C SER A 185 -12.81 2.95 4.50
N LEU A 186 -13.49 2.02 5.18
CA LEU A 186 -13.15 0.59 5.10
C LEU A 186 -13.35 0.00 3.70
N VAL A 187 -14.40 0.43 2.98
CA VAL A 187 -14.62 0.01 1.59
C VAL A 187 -13.51 0.57 0.69
N ILE A 188 -13.18 1.85 0.84
CA ILE A 188 -12.09 2.48 0.08
C ILE A 188 -10.77 1.76 0.33
N GLU A 189 -10.45 1.46 1.59
CA GLU A 189 -9.21 0.76 1.95
C GLU A 189 -9.16 -0.65 1.38
N ARG A 190 -10.28 -1.38 1.43
CA ARG A 190 -10.38 -2.72 0.81
C ARG A 190 -10.12 -2.65 -0.68
N ASP A 191 -10.76 -1.71 -1.36
CA ASP A 191 -10.64 -1.55 -2.81
C ASP A 191 -9.19 -1.13 -3.19
N ASP A 192 -8.51 -0.34 -2.35
CA ASP A 192 -7.09 0.03 -2.54
C ASP A 192 -6.15 -1.16 -2.35
N ILE A 193 -6.35 -1.98 -1.31
CA ILE A 193 -5.59 -3.23 -1.11
C ILE A 193 -5.78 -4.19 -2.28
N GLU A 194 -7.04 -4.39 -2.71
CA GLU A 194 -7.37 -5.25 -3.84
C GLU A 194 -6.71 -4.74 -5.14
N TYR A 195 -6.71 -3.41 -5.35
CA TYR A 195 -6.06 -2.81 -6.52
C TYR A 195 -4.55 -3.04 -6.54
N ILE A 196 -3.87 -2.88 -5.40
CA ILE A 196 -2.42 -3.16 -5.30
C ILE A 196 -2.14 -4.64 -5.60
N GLY A 197 -2.94 -5.55 -5.04
CA GLY A 197 -2.82 -6.98 -5.35
C GLY A 197 -2.96 -7.28 -6.85
N PHE A 198 -3.90 -6.61 -7.54
CA PHE A 198 -4.03 -6.74 -9.00
C PHE A 198 -2.83 -6.19 -9.77
N GLU A 199 -2.20 -5.08 -9.35
CA GLU A 199 -1.01 -4.56 -10.02
C GLU A 199 0.17 -5.53 -9.91
N ASP A 200 0.37 -6.15 -8.76
CA ASP A 200 1.39 -7.17 -8.54
C ASP A 200 1.16 -8.40 -9.43
N GLU A 201 -0.08 -8.92 -9.48
CA GLU A 201 -0.44 -10.05 -10.36
C GLU A 201 -0.19 -9.74 -11.84
N ILE A 202 -0.49 -8.51 -12.29
CA ILE A 202 -0.21 -8.07 -13.67
C ILE A 202 1.29 -8.01 -13.93
N GLY A 203 2.08 -7.49 -12.99
CA GLY A 203 3.54 -7.43 -13.11
C GLY A 203 4.17 -8.82 -13.22
N GLU A 204 3.65 -9.80 -12.46
CA GLU A 204 4.07 -11.19 -12.56
C GLU A 204 3.72 -11.81 -13.93
N LEU A 205 2.50 -11.57 -14.42
CA LEU A 205 2.06 -12.03 -15.73
C LEU A 205 2.89 -11.41 -16.86
N GLU A 206 3.22 -10.11 -16.76
CA GLU A 206 4.09 -9.43 -17.72
C GLU A 206 5.49 -10.03 -17.72
N THR A 207 6.06 -10.27 -16.53
CA THR A 207 7.38 -10.89 -16.40
C THR A 207 7.41 -12.29 -17.02
N LEU A 208 6.37 -13.09 -16.78
CA LEU A 208 6.24 -14.43 -17.36
C LEU A 208 6.08 -14.38 -18.89
N TYR A 209 5.27 -13.45 -19.39
CA TYR A 209 5.06 -13.26 -20.82
C TYR A 209 6.32 -12.75 -21.53
N MET A 210 7.04 -11.79 -20.94
CA MET A 210 8.29 -11.26 -21.48
C MET A 210 9.41 -12.31 -21.46
N GLY A 211 9.49 -13.16 -20.43
CA GLY A 211 10.41 -14.29 -20.38
C GLY A 211 10.14 -15.36 -21.47
N ASP A 212 8.86 -15.67 -21.72
CA ASP A 212 8.48 -16.57 -22.82
C ASP A 212 8.75 -15.94 -24.19
N LEU A 213 8.48 -14.64 -24.36
CA LEU A 213 8.83 -13.91 -25.58
C LEU A 213 10.33 -13.90 -25.86
N ASP A 214 11.17 -13.65 -24.86
CA ASP A 214 12.63 -13.67 -25.00
C ASP A 214 13.13 -15.07 -25.38
N THR A 215 12.55 -16.10 -24.74
CA THR A 215 12.83 -17.51 -25.09
C THR A 215 12.41 -17.84 -26.53
N LYS A 216 11.23 -17.39 -26.96
CA LYS A 216 10.73 -17.58 -28.32
C LYS A 216 11.54 -16.80 -29.35
N LEU A 217 11.96 -15.57 -29.03
CA LEU A 217 12.83 -14.75 -29.87
C LEU A 217 14.21 -15.38 -30.01
N SER A 218 14.81 -15.85 -28.92
CA SER A 218 16.08 -16.58 -28.96
C SER A 218 15.98 -17.82 -29.84
N ARG A 219 14.96 -18.67 -29.63
CA ARG A 219 14.74 -19.86 -30.48
C ARG A 219 14.48 -19.50 -31.94
N SER A 220 13.72 -18.43 -32.20
CA SER A 220 13.48 -17.97 -33.56
C SER A 220 14.75 -17.43 -34.22
N ASN A 221 15.60 -16.74 -33.47
CA ASN A 221 16.87 -16.21 -33.97
C ASN A 221 17.86 -17.34 -34.24
N ASP A 222 17.91 -18.34 -33.37
CA ASP A 222 18.67 -19.58 -33.58
C ASP A 222 18.17 -20.31 -34.82
N ALA A 223 16.87 -20.53 -34.95
CA ALA A 223 16.28 -21.18 -36.14
C ALA A 223 16.48 -20.38 -37.44
N VAL A 224 16.50 -19.05 -37.38
CA VAL A 224 16.83 -18.20 -38.53
C VAL A 224 18.31 -18.29 -38.87
N ASN A 225 19.20 -18.30 -37.88
CA ASN A 225 20.64 -18.47 -38.12
C ASN A 225 21.01 -19.88 -38.61
N GLU A 226 20.29 -20.90 -38.13
CA GLU A 226 20.47 -22.29 -38.53
C GLU A 226 19.77 -22.57 -39.88
N GLY A 227 18.65 -21.90 -40.15
CA GLY A 227 17.90 -21.96 -41.42
C GLY A 227 18.47 -21.08 -42.53
N MET A 228 19.20 -20.00 -42.19
CA MET A 228 20.15 -19.36 -43.10
C MET A 228 21.32 -20.32 -43.27
N ASN A 229 21.11 -21.31 -44.12
CA ASN A 229 22.16 -22.21 -44.53
C ASN A 229 23.20 -21.40 -45.31
N VAL A 230 24.20 -20.89 -44.60
CA VAL A 230 25.27 -20.05 -45.13
C VAL A 230 25.98 -20.77 -46.29
N GLU A 231 26.02 -22.10 -46.27
CA GLU A 231 26.49 -22.93 -47.38
C GLU A 231 25.65 -22.78 -48.64
N SER A 232 24.31 -22.76 -48.60
CA SER A 232 23.51 -22.62 -49.83
C SER A 232 23.62 -21.22 -50.43
N PHE A 233 23.80 -20.19 -49.58
CA PHE A 233 24.09 -18.84 -50.05
C PHE A 233 25.52 -18.73 -50.63
N GLN A 234 26.50 -19.38 -50.01
CA GLN A 234 27.86 -19.43 -50.54
C GLN A 234 27.93 -20.20 -51.87
N ASP A 235 27.21 -21.31 -52.00
CA ASP A 235 27.08 -22.07 -53.24
C ASP A 235 26.35 -21.28 -54.32
N ALA A 236 25.28 -20.55 -53.97
CA ALA A 236 24.58 -19.68 -54.92
C ALA A 236 25.46 -18.50 -55.37
N VAL A 237 26.27 -17.93 -54.48
CA VAL A 237 27.22 -16.86 -54.80
C VAL A 237 28.39 -17.39 -55.63
N ALA A 238 28.93 -18.57 -55.31
CA ALA A 238 29.98 -19.23 -56.08
C ALA A 238 29.49 -19.57 -57.49
N LEU A 239 28.28 -20.14 -57.61
CA LEU A 239 27.66 -20.44 -58.90
C LEU A 239 27.41 -19.17 -59.72
N ALA A 240 26.96 -18.09 -59.09
CA ALA A 240 26.78 -16.79 -59.76
C ALA A 240 28.11 -16.21 -60.26
N ASN A 241 29.19 -16.34 -59.49
CA ASN A 241 30.53 -15.92 -59.90
C ASN A 241 31.05 -16.78 -61.07
N ASP A 242 30.91 -18.10 -61.00
CA ASP A 242 31.32 -19.02 -62.07
C ASP A 242 30.57 -18.76 -63.38
N MET A 243 29.27 -18.49 -63.31
CA MET A 243 28.48 -18.12 -64.50
C MET A 243 28.91 -16.79 -65.10
N ASN A 244 29.28 -15.81 -64.27
CA ASN A 244 29.75 -14.51 -64.74
C ASN A 244 31.14 -14.60 -65.39
N ASP A 245 32.04 -15.42 -64.83
CA ASP A 245 33.36 -15.66 -65.40
C ASP A 245 33.28 -16.46 -66.70
N GLN A 246 32.41 -17.47 -66.79
CA GLN A 246 32.13 -18.16 -68.06
C GLN A 246 31.57 -17.21 -69.12
N ALA A 247 30.64 -16.33 -68.76
CA ALA A 247 30.08 -15.35 -69.69
C ALA A 247 31.15 -14.37 -70.20
N ARG A 248 32.07 -13.94 -69.32
CA ARG A 248 33.22 -13.11 -69.70
C ARG A 248 34.17 -13.84 -70.64
N GLU A 249 34.48 -15.11 -70.36
CA GLU A 249 35.37 -15.91 -71.19
C GLU A 249 34.77 -16.16 -72.59
N GLN A 250 33.46 -16.45 -72.68
CA GLN A 250 32.76 -16.54 -73.95
C GLN A 250 32.79 -15.21 -74.71
N ALA A 251 32.49 -14.10 -74.04
CA ALA A 251 32.54 -12.77 -74.67
C ALA A 251 33.96 -12.43 -75.16
N GLN A 252 35.01 -12.85 -74.44
CA GLN A 252 36.40 -12.69 -74.88
C GLN A 252 36.71 -13.58 -76.09
N LYS A 253 36.28 -14.84 -76.11
CA LYS A 253 36.42 -15.75 -77.26
C LYS A 253 35.71 -15.19 -78.49
N GLU A 254 34.48 -14.71 -78.35
CA GLU A 254 33.74 -14.07 -79.46
C GLU A 254 34.44 -12.81 -79.98
N ARG A 255 34.98 -11.98 -79.09
CA ARG A 255 35.81 -10.82 -79.49
C ARG A 255 37.09 -11.26 -80.19
N LEU A 256 37.72 -12.35 -79.76
CA LEU A 256 38.92 -12.87 -80.40
C LEU A 256 38.60 -13.45 -81.78
N TYR A 257 37.51 -14.21 -81.91
CA TYR A 257 37.01 -14.73 -83.19
C TYR A 257 36.62 -13.60 -84.14
N SER A 258 35.97 -12.53 -83.64
CA SER A 258 35.64 -11.37 -84.46
C SER A 258 36.88 -10.60 -84.89
N LEU A 259 37.88 -10.43 -84.00
CA LEU A 259 39.17 -9.83 -84.34
C LEU A 259 39.95 -10.67 -85.36
N VAL A 260 39.97 -11.99 -85.22
CA VAL A 260 40.59 -12.91 -86.21
C VAL A 260 39.83 -12.85 -87.55
N ARG A 261 38.51 -12.73 -87.53
CA ARG A 261 37.71 -12.54 -88.76
C ARG A 261 37.98 -11.19 -89.43
N ILE A 262 38.18 -10.12 -88.66
CA ILE A 262 38.47 -8.78 -89.18
C ILE A 262 39.92 -8.66 -89.67
N LEU A 263 40.88 -9.26 -88.97
CA LEU A 263 42.32 -9.18 -89.28
C LEU A 263 42.80 -10.27 -90.26
N GLY A 264 42.09 -11.39 -90.35
CA GLY A 264 42.44 -12.57 -91.16
C GLY A 264 41.88 -12.60 -92.58
N GLY A 265 41.12 -11.58 -93.00
CA GLY A 265 40.79 -11.31 -94.40
C GLY A 265 40.33 -12.52 -95.22
N ILE A 266 39.15 -13.06 -94.93
CA ILE A 266 38.35 -13.80 -95.93
C ILE A 266 36.92 -13.29 -95.84
N GLY A 267 36.56 -12.49 -96.84
CA GLY A 267 35.34 -11.69 -96.96
C GLY A 267 35.68 -10.38 -97.63
#